data_AF-A0A958Q453-F1
#
_entry.id   AF-A0A958Q453-F1
#
_cell.length_a   1.000
_cell.length_b   1.000
_cell.length_c   1.000
_cell.angle_alpha   90.00
_cell.angle_beta   90.00
_cell.angle_gamma   90.00
#
_symmetry.space_group_name_H-M   'P 1'
#
loop_
_entity.id
_entity.type
_entity.pdbx_description
1 polymer ?
#
loop_
_entity_poly.entity_id
_entity_poly.type
_entity_poly.pdbx_seq_one_letter_code
_entity_poly.pdbx_strand_id
1 'polypeptide(L)'
;MVPTSTLAISIALLLFGGWTAIWLLYCMLQPILRMLPGGKTFLNNADRTRGHSSSPSNSAISLFTSGKGFSERWRFRRCSRALEDIDRALIAQNSANARKLFPKALFLEWIQDSPELIAKSSHHHLDLLNKLIILAELENGTIRNLPKLETLLSQRGELLTSAFETRVARKRFKEKQKQKGKNPPKWSTKEFDTRLNALEREVQALNNEILKEMKGALDSLGASSARKKSDENENQYH
;
A
#
# COMPACT_ATOMS: atom_id res chain seq x y z
N MET A 1 8.29 58.22 -2.25
CA MET A 1 7.80 57.08 -1.45
C MET A 1 6.96 56.20 -2.36
N VAL A 2 7.50 55.07 -2.82
CA VAL A 2 6.80 54.12 -3.71
C VAL A 2 6.13 53.07 -2.82
N PRO A 3 4.83 52.75 -3.04
CA PRO A 3 4.12 51.82 -2.18
C PRO A 3 4.70 50.41 -2.32
N THR A 4 5.06 49.81 -1.18
CA THR A 4 5.68 48.48 -1.06
C THR A 4 4.78 47.32 -1.50
N SER A 5 3.51 47.58 -1.84
CA SER A 5 2.52 46.58 -2.24
C SER A 5 2.66 46.10 -3.69
N THR A 6 3.24 46.88 -4.60
CA THR A 6 3.41 46.46 -6.01
C THR A 6 4.57 45.48 -6.23
N LEU A 7 5.60 45.54 -5.37
CA LEU A 7 6.76 44.64 -5.44
C LEU A 7 6.42 43.20 -5.05
N ALA A 8 5.51 42.99 -4.09
CA ALA A 8 5.11 41.66 -3.64
C ALA A 8 4.33 40.87 -4.71
N ILE A 9 3.53 41.56 -5.53
CA ILE A 9 2.69 40.91 -6.56
C ILE A 9 3.54 40.44 -7.74
N SER A 10 4.59 41.18 -8.13
CA SER A 10 5.49 40.76 -9.21
C SER A 10 6.31 39.51 -8.87
N ILE A 11 6.74 39.35 -7.62
CA ILE A 11 7.50 38.17 -7.20
C ILE A 11 6.60 36.92 -7.16
N ALA A 12 5.34 37.05 -6.73
CA ALA A 12 4.39 35.94 -6.72
C ALA A 12 4.05 35.43 -8.13
N LEU A 13 3.93 36.34 -9.11
CA LEU A 13 3.67 35.97 -10.51
C LEU A 13 4.88 35.29 -11.18
N LEU A 14 6.11 35.68 -10.84
CA LEU A 14 7.32 35.01 -11.33
C LEU A 14 7.49 33.59 -10.77
N LEU A 15 7.12 33.36 -9.51
CA LEU A 15 7.21 32.04 -8.89
C LEU A 15 6.13 31.06 -9.40
N PHE A 16 4.92 31.55 -9.67
CA PHE A 16 3.85 30.72 -10.24
C PHE A 16 4.02 30.44 -11.74
N GLY A 17 4.54 31.40 -12.52
CA GLY A 17 4.81 31.21 -13.94
C GLY A 17 5.99 30.29 -14.22
N GLY A 18 7.03 30.32 -13.37
CA GLY A 18 8.22 29.49 -13.56
C GLY A 18 7.94 27.98 -13.40
N TRP A 19 7.09 27.61 -12.44
CA TRP A 19 6.78 26.20 -12.16
C TRP A 19 5.96 25.53 -13.27
N THR A 20 5.03 26.25 -13.89
CA THR A 20 4.23 25.71 -15.00
C THR A 20 5.07 25.53 -16.26
N ALA A 21 6.02 26.45 -16.52
CA ALA A 21 6.97 26.32 -17.61
C ALA A 21 7.93 25.13 -17.43
N ILE A 22 8.46 24.92 -16.22
CA ILE A 22 9.33 23.76 -15.91
C ILE A 22 8.55 22.44 -16.04
N TRP A 23 7.30 22.41 -15.58
CA TRP A 23 6.47 21.22 -15.69
C TRP A 23 6.13 20.88 -17.16
N LEU A 24 5.78 21.89 -17.97
CA LEU A 24 5.55 21.71 -19.41
C LEU A 24 6.82 21.25 -20.14
N LEU A 25 7.98 21.83 -19.80
CA LEU A 25 9.27 21.43 -20.37
C LEU A 25 9.60 19.96 -20.02
N TYR A 26 9.34 19.54 -18.78
CA TYR A 26 9.54 18.17 -18.34
C TYR A 26 8.60 17.18 -19.06
N CYS A 27 7.33 17.56 -19.27
CA CYS A 27 6.38 16.75 -20.05
C CYS A 27 6.80 16.62 -21.53
N MET A 28 7.39 17.66 -22.12
CA MET A 28 7.88 17.64 -23.50
C MET A 28 9.19 16.85 -23.67
N LEU A 29 10.06 16.79 -22.65
CA LEU A 29 11.33 16.05 -22.69
C LEU A 29 11.20 14.53 -22.44
N GLN A 30 10.14 14.08 -21.76
CA GLN A 30 9.86 12.66 -21.51
C GLN A 30 9.87 11.76 -22.78
N PRO A 31 9.24 12.13 -23.91
CA PRO A 31 9.29 11.32 -25.12
C PRO A 31 10.67 11.32 -25.80
N ILE A 32 11.41 12.44 -25.74
CA ILE A 32 12.76 12.56 -26.34
C ILE A 32 13.75 11.65 -25.60
N LEU A 33 13.70 11.62 -24.27
CA LEU A 33 14.52 10.73 -23.44
C LEU A 33 14.23 9.24 -23.70
N ARG A 34 13.05 8.88 -24.18
CA ARG A 34 12.70 7.50 -24.58
C ARG A 34 13.18 7.12 -25.97
N MET A 35 13.56 8.08 -26.80
CA MET A 35 14.05 7.85 -28.15
C MET A 35 15.58 7.75 -28.24
N LEU A 36 16.31 7.97 -27.16
CA LEU A 36 17.77 7.76 -27.12
C LEU A 36 18.10 6.25 -27.18
N PRO A 37 18.75 5.76 -28.24
CA PRO A 37 19.14 4.37 -28.35
C PRO A 37 20.44 4.16 -27.56
N GLY A 38 20.35 3.61 -26.35
CA GLY A 38 21.57 3.30 -25.58
C GLY A 38 21.43 2.75 -24.15
N GLY A 39 20.26 2.76 -23.53
CA GLY A 39 20.12 2.46 -22.10
C GLY A 39 19.64 1.05 -21.71
N LYS A 40 19.94 -0.01 -22.48
CA LYS A 40 19.36 -1.36 -22.23
C LYS A 40 20.34 -2.53 -22.05
N THR A 41 21.64 -2.28 -21.84
CA THR A 41 22.64 -3.38 -21.87
C THR A 41 23.36 -3.71 -20.56
N PHE A 42 23.00 -3.15 -19.40
CA PHE A 42 23.83 -3.34 -18.19
C PHE A 42 23.31 -4.24 -17.04
N LEU A 43 22.22 -5.00 -17.21
CA LEU A 43 21.72 -5.90 -16.15
C LEU A 43 21.29 -7.31 -16.60
N ASN A 44 21.83 -7.81 -17.72
CA ASN A 44 21.61 -9.19 -18.15
C ASN A 44 22.94 -9.90 -18.41
N ASN A 45 23.64 -10.31 -17.34
CA ASN A 45 24.68 -11.34 -17.43
C ASN A 45 25.01 -11.92 -16.03
N ALA A 46 24.05 -12.62 -15.45
CA ALA A 46 24.30 -13.57 -14.37
C ALA A 46 23.13 -14.55 -14.38
N ASP A 47 23.18 -15.54 -15.28
CA ASP A 47 22.59 -16.89 -15.14
C ASP A 47 22.51 -17.53 -16.51
N ARG A 48 23.61 -18.15 -16.91
CA ARG A 48 23.71 -18.90 -18.16
C ARG A 48 24.40 -20.23 -17.94
N THR A 49 23.85 -21.08 -17.06
CA THR A 49 24.04 -22.53 -17.14
C THR A 49 22.92 -23.27 -16.41
N ARG A 50 21.94 -23.81 -17.15
CA ARG A 50 21.49 -25.22 -17.07
C ARG A 50 20.17 -25.45 -17.82
N GLY A 51 20.19 -26.46 -18.69
CA GLY A 51 19.13 -27.46 -18.79
C GLY A 51 17.87 -27.07 -19.54
N HIS A 52 17.83 -27.44 -20.82
CA HIS A 52 16.61 -27.54 -21.62
C HIS A 52 15.54 -28.40 -20.94
N SER A 53 14.40 -27.78 -20.62
CA SER A 53 13.09 -28.41 -20.75
C SER A 53 12.17 -27.42 -21.45
N SER A 54 11.60 -27.85 -22.57
CA SER A 54 10.66 -27.09 -23.39
C SER A 54 9.35 -26.88 -22.62
N SER A 55 9.33 -25.87 -21.77
CA SER A 55 8.10 -25.35 -21.18
C SER A 55 7.34 -24.54 -22.23
N PRO A 56 6.03 -24.77 -22.41
CA PRO A 56 5.23 -24.02 -23.37
C PRO A 56 5.31 -22.53 -23.01
N SER A 57 5.59 -21.73 -24.04
CA SER A 57 5.65 -20.28 -23.98
C SER A 57 4.45 -19.73 -23.22
N ASN A 58 4.67 -19.30 -21.98
CA ASN A 58 3.82 -18.34 -21.27
C ASN A 58 3.92 -17.03 -22.05
N SER A 59 3.21 -16.99 -23.18
CA SER A 59 3.00 -15.80 -23.98
C SER A 59 2.57 -14.70 -23.03
N ALA A 60 3.46 -13.72 -22.89
CA ALA A 60 3.25 -12.40 -22.34
C ALA A 60 1.76 -12.10 -22.16
N ILE A 61 1.24 -12.43 -20.97
CA ILE A 61 0.02 -11.80 -20.47
C ILE A 61 0.47 -10.36 -20.29
N SER A 62 0.29 -9.58 -21.35
CA SER A 62 0.47 -8.15 -21.31
C SER A 62 -0.37 -7.68 -20.14
N LEU A 63 0.34 -7.36 -19.06
CA LEU A 63 -0.09 -6.55 -17.94
C LEU A 63 -0.49 -5.20 -18.53
N PHE A 64 -1.65 -5.18 -19.20
CA PHE A 64 -2.43 -3.98 -19.37
C PHE A 64 -2.81 -3.56 -17.96
N THR A 65 -1.91 -2.81 -17.33
CA THR A 65 -2.17 -2.04 -16.13
C THR A 65 -3.27 -1.08 -16.51
N SER A 66 -4.50 -1.51 -16.31
CA SER A 66 -5.66 -0.64 -16.32
C SER A 66 -5.33 0.55 -15.42
N GLY A 67 -5.73 1.77 -15.78
CA GLY A 67 -5.46 2.97 -14.98
C GLY A 67 -5.91 2.85 -13.52
N LYS A 68 -6.76 1.87 -13.18
CA LYS A 68 -7.17 1.55 -11.81
C LYS A 68 -6.01 1.05 -10.94
N GLY A 69 -5.03 0.34 -11.48
CA GLY A 69 -3.87 -0.12 -10.71
C GLY A 69 -2.92 1.00 -10.30
N PHE A 70 -3.00 2.19 -10.90
CA PHE A 70 -2.15 3.32 -10.54
C PHE A 70 -2.52 3.94 -9.20
N SER A 71 -3.82 4.10 -8.92
CA SER A 71 -4.29 4.68 -7.66
C SER A 71 -3.94 3.78 -6.47
N GLU A 72 -4.14 2.46 -6.60
CA GLU A 72 -3.77 1.48 -5.58
C GLU A 72 -2.28 1.55 -5.25
N ARG A 73 -1.40 1.58 -6.27
CA ARG A 73 0.06 1.68 -6.09
C ARG A 73 0.46 2.99 -5.44
N TRP A 74 -0.18 4.10 -5.81
CA TRP A 74 0.11 5.40 -5.22
C TRP A 74 -0.30 5.45 -3.74
N ARG A 75 -1.47 4.92 -3.40
CA ARG A 75 -1.96 4.84 -2.02
C ARG A 75 -1.09 3.91 -1.18
N PHE A 76 -0.72 2.74 -1.71
CA PHE A 76 0.25 1.85 -1.07
C PHE A 76 1.58 2.56 -0.78
N ARG A 77 2.13 3.28 -1.77
CA ARG A 77 3.38 4.05 -1.59
C ARG A 77 3.28 5.10 -0.48
N ARG A 78 2.12 5.73 -0.30
CA ARG A 78 1.88 6.67 0.80
C ARG A 78 1.90 5.96 2.16
N CYS A 79 1.29 4.78 2.26
CA CYS A 79 1.34 3.96 3.47
C CYS A 79 2.76 3.47 3.77
N SER A 80 3.54 3.07 2.77
CA SER A 80 4.95 2.69 2.94
C SER A 80 5.80 3.86 3.47
N ARG A 81 5.60 5.08 2.96
CA ARG A 81 6.27 6.27 3.52
C ARG A 81 5.89 6.54 4.97
N ALA A 82 4.61 6.35 5.32
CA ALA A 82 4.18 6.48 6.71
C ALA A 82 4.84 5.43 7.63
N LEU A 83 5.15 4.24 7.11
CA LEU A 83 5.92 3.23 7.83
C LEU A 83 7.38 3.68 8.04
N GLU A 84 8.02 4.28 7.03
CA GLU A 84 9.36 4.89 7.18
C GLU A 84 9.35 6.07 8.17
N ASP A 85 8.26 6.82 8.27
CA ASP A 85 8.09 7.87 9.27
C ASP A 85 7.95 7.29 10.69
N ILE A 86 7.29 6.13 10.84
CA ILE A 86 7.23 5.39 12.11
C ILE A 86 8.64 4.97 12.53
N ASP A 87 9.42 4.39 11.61
CA ASP A 87 10.81 4.00 11.89
C ASP A 87 11.66 5.18 12.38
N ARG A 88 11.55 6.34 11.72
CA ARG A 88 12.24 7.57 12.16
C ARG A 88 11.78 8.01 13.56
N ALA A 89 10.48 7.91 13.86
CA ALA A 89 9.96 8.24 15.19
C ALA A 89 10.43 7.27 16.28
N LEU A 90 10.53 5.97 15.97
CA LEU A 90 11.03 4.93 16.87
C LEU A 90 12.53 5.12 17.17
N ILE A 91 13.34 5.42 16.15
CA ILE A 91 14.78 5.73 16.30
C ILE A 91 14.96 6.96 17.20
N ALA A 92 14.12 7.98 17.03
CA ALA A 92 14.13 9.18 17.87
C ALA A 92 13.51 8.97 19.27
N GLN A 93 13.12 7.73 19.62
CA GLN A 93 12.42 7.37 20.86
C GLN A 93 11.13 8.19 21.12
N ASN A 94 10.52 8.74 20.06
CA ASN A 94 9.30 9.52 20.14
C ASN A 94 8.08 8.61 19.95
N SER A 95 7.77 7.83 20.98
CA SER A 95 6.66 6.86 20.98
C SER A 95 5.30 7.52 20.73
N ALA A 96 5.09 8.73 21.26
CA ALA A 96 3.85 9.49 21.04
C ALA A 96 3.63 9.85 19.57
N ASN A 97 4.68 10.23 18.84
CA ASN A 97 4.58 10.49 17.41
C ASN A 97 4.41 9.20 16.60
N ALA A 98 5.17 8.15 16.95
CA ALA A 98 5.04 6.84 16.32
C ALA A 98 3.58 6.34 16.37
N ARG A 99 2.95 6.35 17.56
CA ARG A 99 1.52 5.98 17.74
C ARG A 99 0.58 6.72 16.81
N LYS A 100 0.78 8.03 16.62
CA LYS A 100 -0.06 8.87 15.73
C LYS A 100 0.09 8.50 14.25
N LEU A 101 1.21 7.88 13.86
CA LEU A 101 1.51 7.52 12.48
C LEU A 101 0.99 6.11 12.12
N PHE A 102 0.84 5.19 13.07
CA PHE A 102 0.34 3.83 12.83
C PHE A 102 -0.96 3.76 12.01
N PRO A 103 -2.03 4.51 12.33
CA PRO A 103 -3.26 4.49 11.53
C PRO A 103 -3.06 4.92 10.07
N LYS A 104 -2.05 5.76 9.80
CA LYS A 104 -1.73 6.25 8.44
C LYS A 104 -0.93 5.23 7.62
N ALA A 105 -0.15 4.39 8.30
CA ALA A 105 0.63 3.32 7.67
C ALA A 105 -0.22 2.07 7.36
N LEU A 106 -1.42 1.95 7.91
CA LEU A 106 -2.28 0.80 7.70
C LEU A 106 -2.93 0.83 6.30
N PHE A 107 -2.55 -0.13 5.44
CA PHE A 107 -3.09 -0.25 4.09
C PHE A 107 -4.20 -1.31 4.04
N LEU A 108 -5.47 -0.88 4.06
CA LEU A 108 -6.65 -1.78 4.05
C LEU A 108 -7.46 -1.71 2.76
N GLU A 109 -6.90 -1.16 1.70
CA GLU A 109 -7.61 -0.96 0.45
C GLU A 109 -7.86 -2.26 -0.31
N TRP A 110 -8.97 -2.27 -1.04
CA TRP A 110 -9.36 -3.39 -1.88
C TRP A 110 -8.50 -3.41 -3.15
N ILE A 111 -7.64 -4.43 -3.27
CA ILE A 111 -6.70 -4.59 -4.38
C ILE A 111 -7.36 -5.44 -5.47
N GLN A 112 -7.44 -4.93 -6.70
CA GLN A 112 -8.14 -5.64 -7.77
C GLN A 112 -7.24 -6.27 -8.82
N ASP A 113 -6.13 -5.60 -9.14
CA ASP A 113 -5.50 -5.78 -10.44
C ASP A 113 -4.13 -6.48 -10.39
N SER A 114 -3.51 -6.60 -9.21
CA SER A 114 -2.10 -7.00 -9.10
C SER A 114 -1.85 -8.00 -7.97
N PRO A 115 -1.54 -9.28 -8.27
CA PRO A 115 -1.21 -10.27 -7.24
C PRO A 115 0.08 -9.91 -6.50
N GLU A 116 1.03 -9.28 -7.20
CA GLU A 116 2.26 -8.73 -6.59
C GLU A 116 1.95 -7.68 -5.52
N LEU A 117 0.87 -6.90 -5.69
CA LEU A 117 0.51 -5.85 -4.73
C LEU A 117 -0.16 -6.45 -3.49
N ILE A 118 -0.90 -7.57 -3.65
CA ILE A 118 -1.43 -8.35 -2.54
C ILE A 118 -0.28 -8.89 -1.69
N ALA A 119 0.72 -9.54 -2.31
CA ALA A 119 1.89 -10.04 -1.59
C ALA A 119 2.67 -8.92 -0.89
N LYS A 120 2.91 -7.78 -1.58
CA LYS A 120 3.54 -6.60 -0.97
C LYS A 120 2.74 -6.02 0.19
N SER A 121 1.41 -6.02 0.11
CA SER A 121 0.54 -5.61 1.20
C SER A 121 0.71 -6.52 2.42
N SER A 122 0.77 -7.84 2.22
CA SER A 122 0.97 -8.80 3.31
C SER A 122 2.33 -8.59 4.00
N HIS A 123 3.41 -8.41 3.24
CA HIS A 123 4.72 -8.10 3.81
C HIS A 123 4.71 -6.76 4.57
N HIS A 124 4.11 -5.72 4.00
CA HIS A 124 3.95 -4.42 4.66
C HIS A 124 3.18 -4.52 5.99
N HIS A 125 2.19 -5.41 6.07
CA HIS A 125 1.45 -5.65 7.32
C HIS A 125 2.31 -6.35 8.37
N LEU A 126 3.14 -7.32 7.99
CA LEU A 126 4.09 -7.96 8.90
C LEU A 126 5.13 -6.96 9.42
N ASP A 127 5.65 -6.10 8.54
CA ASP A 127 6.58 -5.03 8.95
C ASP A 127 5.92 -4.08 9.95
N LEU A 128 4.67 -3.69 9.70
CA LEU A 128 3.89 -2.85 10.61
C LEU A 128 3.69 -3.52 11.98
N LEU A 129 3.38 -4.82 12.02
CA LEU A 129 3.28 -5.57 13.28
C LEU A 129 4.62 -5.64 14.01
N ASN A 130 5.73 -5.84 13.30
CA ASN A 130 7.07 -5.80 13.91
C ASN A 130 7.35 -4.44 14.55
N LYS A 131 6.99 -3.33 13.88
CA LYS A 131 7.14 -1.98 14.46
C LYS A 131 6.26 -1.78 15.68
N LEU A 132 5.08 -2.40 15.69
CA LEU A 132 4.15 -2.33 16.80
C LEU A 132 4.73 -3.04 18.05
N ILE A 133 5.44 -4.15 17.88
CA ILE A 133 6.18 -4.82 18.96
C ILE A 133 7.28 -3.91 19.53
N ILE A 134 8.11 -3.32 18.66
CA ILE A 134 9.18 -2.38 19.08
C ILE A 134 8.59 -1.20 19.87
N LEU A 135 7.46 -0.67 19.42
CA LEU A 135 6.76 0.40 20.14
C LEU A 135 6.30 -0.07 21.54
N ALA A 136 5.79 -1.29 21.66
CA ALA A 136 5.38 -1.83 22.95
C ALA A 136 6.56 -1.98 23.91
N GLU A 137 7.70 -2.45 23.42
CA GLU A 137 8.95 -2.55 24.19
C GLU A 137 9.40 -1.17 24.69
N LEU A 138 9.40 -0.14 23.84
CA LEU A 138 9.74 1.22 24.23
C LEU A 138 8.82 1.80 25.31
N GLU A 139 7.56 1.36 25.34
CA GLU A 139 6.56 1.81 26.31
C GLU A 139 6.45 0.89 27.53
N ASN A 140 7.30 -0.15 27.64
CA ASN A 140 7.20 -1.21 28.64
C ASN A 140 5.79 -1.84 28.71
N GLY A 141 5.12 -1.95 27.56
CA GLY A 141 3.77 -2.48 27.43
C GLY A 141 3.75 -3.86 26.76
N THR A 142 2.62 -4.54 26.87
CA THR A 142 2.37 -5.83 26.20
C THR A 142 1.13 -5.74 25.32
N ILE A 143 1.20 -6.23 24.09
CA ILE A 143 0.08 -6.20 23.15
C ILE A 143 -0.63 -7.55 23.16
N ARG A 144 -1.71 -7.64 23.93
CA ARG A 144 -2.43 -8.90 24.14
C ARG A 144 -3.13 -9.42 22.87
N ASN A 145 -3.56 -8.52 21.99
CA ASN A 145 -4.32 -8.85 20.78
C ASN A 145 -3.44 -9.00 19.52
N LEU A 146 -2.11 -9.04 19.66
CA LEU A 146 -1.19 -9.19 18.53
C LEU A 146 -1.43 -10.47 17.72
N PRO A 147 -1.63 -11.67 18.33
CA PRO A 147 -1.90 -12.89 17.55
C PRO A 147 -3.20 -12.80 16.75
N LYS A 148 -4.21 -12.11 17.31
CA LYS A 148 -5.48 -11.88 16.63
C LYS A 148 -5.31 -10.96 15.43
N LEU A 149 -4.54 -9.87 15.57
CA LEU A 149 -4.23 -8.97 14.47
C LEU A 149 -3.51 -9.68 13.31
N GLU A 150 -2.51 -10.49 13.63
CA GLU A 150 -1.79 -11.28 12.63
C GLU A 150 -2.74 -12.23 11.88
N THR A 151 -3.59 -12.95 12.60
CA THR A 151 -4.60 -13.85 12.02
C THR A 151 -5.53 -13.10 11.06
N LEU A 152 -6.07 -11.96 11.50
CA LEU A 152 -6.98 -11.14 10.68
C LEU A 152 -6.30 -10.62 9.40
N LEU A 153 -5.04 -10.20 9.50
CA LEU A 153 -4.26 -9.72 8.35
C LEU A 153 -3.93 -10.85 7.37
N SER A 154 -3.61 -12.05 7.86
CA SER A 154 -3.41 -13.24 7.05
C SER A 154 -4.68 -13.63 6.29
N GLN A 155 -5.81 -13.76 7.00
CA GLN A 155 -7.13 -14.07 6.42
C GLN A 155 -7.51 -13.05 5.35
N ARG A 156 -7.23 -11.77 5.58
CA ARG A 156 -7.45 -10.72 4.58
C ARG A 156 -6.63 -10.95 3.31
N GLY A 157 -5.37 -11.36 3.43
CA GLY A 157 -4.51 -11.70 2.29
C GLY A 157 -5.07 -12.87 1.46
N GLU A 158 -5.58 -13.89 2.13
CA GLU A 158 -6.23 -15.06 1.51
C GLU A 158 -7.49 -14.66 0.74
N LEU A 159 -8.37 -13.84 1.34
CA LEU A 159 -9.59 -13.36 0.67
C LEU A 159 -9.29 -12.48 -0.55
N LEU A 160 -8.29 -11.60 -0.46
CA LEU A 160 -7.86 -10.80 -1.61
C LEU A 160 -7.33 -11.68 -2.74
N THR A 161 -6.58 -12.73 -2.41
CA THR A 161 -6.05 -13.69 -3.38
C THR A 161 -7.20 -14.46 -4.05
N SER A 162 -8.14 -14.97 -3.27
CA SER A 162 -9.35 -15.66 -3.76
C SER A 162 -10.21 -14.75 -4.66
N ALA A 163 -10.33 -13.47 -4.31
CA ALA A 163 -11.03 -12.48 -5.13
C ALA A 163 -10.31 -12.23 -6.46
N PHE A 164 -8.99 -12.10 -6.44
CA PHE A 164 -8.18 -11.95 -7.65
C PHE A 164 -8.31 -13.17 -8.58
N GLU A 165 -8.17 -14.38 -8.03
CA GLU A 165 -8.34 -15.62 -8.79
C GLU A 165 -9.73 -15.75 -9.40
N THR A 166 -10.77 -15.39 -8.65
CA THR A 166 -12.16 -15.38 -9.14
C THR A 166 -12.33 -14.39 -10.30
N ARG A 167 -11.69 -13.22 -10.26
CA ARG A 167 -11.69 -12.26 -11.38
C ARG A 167 -10.97 -12.80 -12.60
N VAL A 168 -9.80 -13.41 -12.41
CA VAL A 168 -9.02 -14.02 -13.49
C VAL A 168 -9.82 -15.15 -14.14
N ALA A 169 -10.44 -16.03 -13.35
CA ALA A 169 -11.30 -17.10 -13.83
C ALA A 169 -12.48 -16.54 -14.66
N ARG A 170 -13.16 -15.50 -14.15
CA ARG A 170 -14.24 -14.81 -14.87
C ARG A 170 -13.76 -14.23 -16.21
N LYS A 171 -12.59 -13.58 -16.23
CA LYS A 171 -12.01 -13.00 -17.45
C LYS A 171 -11.69 -14.09 -18.48
N ARG A 172 -11.00 -15.15 -18.06
CA ARG A 172 -10.68 -16.32 -18.90
C ARG A 172 -11.95 -16.99 -19.44
N PHE A 173 -13.00 -17.11 -18.62
CA PHE A 173 -14.29 -17.66 -19.06
C PHE A 173 -14.93 -16.80 -20.16
N LYS A 174 -14.98 -15.47 -19.96
CA LYS A 174 -15.51 -14.54 -20.96
C LYS A 174 -14.72 -14.59 -22.27
N GLU A 175 -13.39 -14.60 -22.19
CA GLU A 175 -12.51 -14.71 -23.36
C GLU A 175 -12.73 -16.03 -24.12
N LYS A 176 -12.82 -17.16 -23.40
CA LYS A 176 -13.09 -18.48 -24.00
C LYS A 176 -14.44 -18.55 -24.71
N GLN A 177 -15.48 -17.92 -24.17
CA GLN A 177 -16.79 -17.85 -24.85
C GLN A 177 -16.72 -16.96 -26.10
N LYS A 178 -16.07 -15.80 -25.99
CA LYS A 178 -15.85 -14.88 -27.11
C LYS A 178 -15.09 -15.53 -28.27
N GLN A 179 -14.02 -16.29 -27.97
CA GLN A 179 -13.27 -17.05 -28.98
C GLN A 179 -14.12 -18.11 -29.70
N LYS A 180 -15.13 -18.66 -29.02
CA LYS A 180 -16.11 -19.59 -29.61
C LYS A 180 -17.24 -18.89 -30.38
N GLY A 181 -17.20 -17.56 -30.51
CA GLY A 181 -18.29 -16.78 -31.11
C GLY A 181 -19.58 -16.78 -30.29
N LYS A 182 -19.53 -17.20 -29.02
CA LYS A 182 -20.70 -17.31 -28.13
C LYS A 182 -20.69 -16.20 -27.10
N ASN A 183 -21.87 -15.68 -26.77
CA ASN A 183 -22.03 -14.81 -25.61
C ASN A 183 -22.01 -15.66 -24.33
N PRO A 184 -21.30 -15.24 -23.27
CA PRO A 184 -21.30 -15.95 -22.01
C PRO A 184 -22.73 -15.96 -21.43
N PRO A 185 -23.23 -17.11 -20.95
CA PRO A 185 -24.56 -17.19 -20.39
C PRO A 185 -24.69 -16.29 -19.14
N LYS A 186 -25.81 -15.57 -19.04
CA LYS A 186 -26.05 -14.58 -17.97
C LYS A 186 -25.98 -15.19 -16.57
N TRP A 187 -26.44 -16.43 -16.39
CA TRP A 187 -26.43 -17.14 -15.11
C TRP A 187 -24.99 -17.36 -14.60
N SER A 188 -24.08 -17.81 -15.47
CA SER A 188 -22.68 -18.05 -15.09
C SER A 188 -21.95 -16.75 -14.73
N THR A 189 -22.19 -15.66 -15.48
CA THR A 189 -21.59 -14.37 -15.12
C THR A 189 -22.11 -13.84 -13.78
N LYS A 190 -23.39 -14.09 -13.47
CA LYS A 190 -24.03 -13.69 -12.21
C LYS A 190 -23.41 -14.42 -11.02
N GLU A 191 -23.10 -15.71 -11.14
CA GLU A 191 -22.42 -16.46 -10.08
C GLU A 191 -21.05 -15.88 -9.71
N PHE A 192 -20.23 -15.53 -10.71
CA PHE A 192 -18.94 -14.86 -10.46
C PHE A 192 -19.14 -13.50 -9.77
N ASP A 193 -20.12 -12.71 -10.23
CA ASP A 193 -20.41 -11.40 -9.64
C ASP A 193 -20.92 -11.53 -8.19
N THR A 194 -21.80 -12.49 -7.91
CA THR A 194 -22.28 -12.80 -6.56
C THR A 194 -21.14 -13.22 -5.64
N ARG A 195 -20.25 -14.10 -6.11
CA ARG A 195 -19.08 -14.54 -5.32
C ARG A 195 -18.11 -13.38 -5.04
N LEU A 196 -17.82 -12.55 -6.05
CA LEU A 196 -16.96 -11.37 -5.86
C LEU A 196 -17.54 -10.37 -4.86
N ASN A 197 -18.85 -10.13 -4.92
CA ASN A 197 -19.54 -9.25 -3.97
C ASN A 197 -19.55 -9.83 -2.54
N ALA A 198 -19.64 -11.15 -2.39
CA ALA A 198 -19.54 -11.81 -1.09
C ALA A 198 -18.14 -11.62 -0.48
N LEU A 199 -17.09 -11.91 -1.26
CA LEU A 199 -15.70 -11.72 -0.85
C LEU A 199 -15.39 -10.26 -0.49
N GLU A 200 -15.94 -9.30 -1.25
CA GLU A 200 -15.77 -7.88 -0.95
C GLU A 200 -16.40 -7.49 0.41
N ARG A 201 -17.59 -8.00 0.72
CA ARG A 201 -18.24 -7.78 2.02
C ARG A 201 -17.45 -8.40 3.17
N GLU A 202 -16.93 -9.60 2.98
CA GLU A 202 -16.09 -10.29 3.99
C GLU A 202 -14.81 -9.50 4.25
N VAL A 203 -14.13 -9.00 3.21
CA VAL A 203 -12.94 -8.14 3.39
C VAL A 203 -13.29 -6.83 4.08
N GLN A 204 -14.45 -6.23 3.79
CA GLN A 204 -14.89 -5.02 4.50
C GLN A 204 -15.17 -5.29 5.98
N ALA A 205 -15.77 -6.44 6.31
CA ALA A 205 -15.99 -6.85 7.69
C ALA A 205 -14.65 -7.03 8.44
N LEU A 206 -13.69 -7.74 7.83
CA LEU A 206 -12.35 -7.89 8.39
C LEU A 206 -11.62 -6.56 8.54
N ASN A 207 -11.74 -5.64 7.58
CA ASN A 207 -11.12 -4.32 7.68
C ASN A 207 -11.61 -3.56 8.93
N ASN A 208 -12.91 -3.62 9.23
CA ASN A 208 -13.46 -2.98 10.43
C ASN A 208 -12.93 -3.63 11.71
N GLU A 209 -12.81 -4.96 11.71
CA GLU A 209 -12.25 -5.69 12.86
C GLU A 209 -10.76 -5.37 13.07
N ILE A 210 -9.96 -5.36 12.00
CA ILE A 210 -8.54 -4.97 12.04
C ILE A 210 -8.39 -3.55 12.60
N LEU A 211 -9.21 -2.59 12.14
CA LEU A 211 -9.18 -1.22 12.64
C LEU A 211 -9.50 -1.14 14.14
N LYS A 212 -10.51 -1.91 14.59
CA LYS A 212 -10.90 -1.98 15.99
C LYS A 212 -9.77 -2.55 16.85
N GLU A 213 -9.19 -3.67 16.44
CA GLU A 213 -8.11 -4.34 17.18
C GLU A 213 -6.83 -3.50 17.19
N MET A 214 -6.46 -2.89 16.06
CA MET A 214 -5.29 -2.02 15.96
C MET A 214 -5.43 -0.79 16.86
N LYS A 215 -6.63 -0.17 16.87
CA LYS A 215 -6.91 0.94 17.78
C LYS A 215 -6.82 0.50 19.24
N GLY A 216 -7.43 -0.64 19.59
CA GLY A 216 -7.34 -1.19 20.95
C GLY A 216 -5.91 -1.46 21.41
N ALA A 217 -5.06 -1.97 20.51
CA ALA A 217 -3.64 -2.17 20.77
C ALA A 217 -2.93 -0.84 21.09
N LEU A 218 -3.11 0.17 20.23
CA LEU A 218 -2.49 1.49 20.42
C LEU A 218 -2.98 2.23 21.68
N ASP A 219 -4.28 2.14 21.98
CA ASP A 219 -4.88 2.76 23.17
C ASP A 219 -4.34 2.11 24.46
N SER A 220 -4.15 0.78 24.45
CA SER A 220 -3.59 0.05 25.60
C SER A 220 -2.15 0.45 25.91
N LEU A 221 -1.34 0.72 24.88
CA LEU A 221 0.02 1.23 25.01
C LEU A 221 0.03 2.68 25.55
N GLY A 222 -0.82 3.53 24.99
CA GLY A 222 -0.99 4.92 25.44
C GLY A 222 -1.36 5.04 26.92
N ALA A 223 -2.22 4.16 27.43
CA ALA A 223 -2.62 4.14 28.83
C ALA A 223 -1.47 3.73 29.78
N SER A 224 -0.66 2.74 29.40
CA SER A 224 0.52 2.31 30.16
C SER A 224 1.56 3.42 30.28
N SER A 225 1.81 4.15 29.18
CA SER A 225 2.72 5.29 29.14
C SER A 225 2.28 6.46 30.04
N ALA A 226 0.96 6.69 30.17
CA ALA A 226 0.42 7.74 31.03
C ALA A 226 0.61 7.42 32.53
N ARG A 227 0.44 6.15 32.93
CA ARG A 227 0.61 5.71 34.33
C ARG A 227 2.05 5.90 34.80
N LYS A 228 3.03 5.47 34.00
CA LYS A 228 4.46 5.61 34.32
C LYS A 228 4.89 7.06 34.61
N LYS A 229 4.36 8.02 33.85
CA LYS A 229 4.64 9.44 34.07
C LYS A 229 4.03 10.00 35.37
N SER A 230 2.94 9.40 35.84
CA SER A 230 2.33 9.76 37.12
C SER A 230 3.23 9.33 38.28
N ASP A 231 3.72 8.10 38.24
CA ASP A 231 4.56 7.51 39.31
C ASP A 231 5.94 8.20 39.39
N GLU A 232 6.50 8.62 38.26
CA GLU A 232 7.75 9.39 38.21
C GLU A 232 7.62 10.77 38.88
N ASN A 233 6.47 11.44 38.74
CA ASN A 233 6.22 12.74 39.38
C ASN A 233 6.01 12.61 40.89
N GLU A 234 5.38 11.53 41.35
CA GLU A 234 5.10 11.31 42.78
C GLU A 234 6.38 11.04 43.57
N ASN A 235 7.35 10.34 42.97
CA ASN A 235 8.66 10.08 43.58
C ASN A 235 9.61 11.28 43.63
N GLN A 236 9.29 12.40 42.97
CA GLN A 236 10.15 13.59 42.96
C GLN A 236 9.97 14.47 44.22
N TYR A 237 8.98 14.18 45.06
CA TYR A 237 8.67 14.92 46.29
C TYR A 237 9.09 14.20 47.59
N HIS A 238 9.78 13.07 47.48
CA HIS A 238 10.33 12.28 48.60
C HIS A 238 11.85 12.25 48.56
#